data_AF-A0A3A9C6D5-F1
#
_entry.id   AF-A0A3A9C6D5-F1
#
_cell.length_a   1.000
_cell.length_b   1.000
_cell.length_c   1.000
_cell.angle_alpha   90.00
_cell.angle_beta   90.00
_cell.angle_gamma   90.00
#
_symmetry.space_group_name_H-M   'P 1'
#
loop_
_entity.id
_entity.type
_entity.pdbx_description
1 polymer ?
#
loop_
_entity_poly.entity_id
_entity_poly.type
_entity_poly.pdbx_seq_one_letter_code
_entity_poly.pdbx_strand_id
1 'polypeptide(L)'
;MEVQEGDIPELKNPTYKRIQEFVMDKYGVHVHSRYIAEVKRLCGIEMGENYNKSKKDNPDIKHCPQDKMEYIKEALKYYELL
;
A
#
# COMPACT_ATOMS: atom_id res chain seq x y z
N MET A 1 -32.41 -7.90 9.20
CA MET A 1 -30.96 -8.01 9.47
C MET A 1 -30.37 -6.66 9.16
N GLU A 2 -30.33 -5.81 10.17
CA GLU A 2 -29.68 -4.51 10.07
C GLU A 2 -28.18 -4.75 10.23
N VAL A 3 -27.43 -4.59 9.14
CA VAL A 3 -25.97 -4.52 9.24
C VAL A 3 -25.64 -3.11 9.73
N GLN A 4 -24.97 -3.05 10.88
CA GLN A 4 -24.57 -1.80 11.53
C GLN A 4 -23.57 -1.08 10.61
N GLU A 5 -24.05 -0.09 9.86
CA GLU A 5 -23.24 0.88 9.14
C GLU A 5 -22.56 1.80 10.16
N GLY A 6 -21.31 1.50 10.50
CA GLY A 6 -20.64 2.25 11.54
C GLY A 6 -19.14 2.11 11.59
N ASP A 7 -18.42 2.19 10.44
CA ASP A 7 -16.98 2.53 10.37
C ASP A 7 -16.45 2.68 8.91
N ILE A 8 -17.12 3.43 8.03
CA ILE A 8 -16.66 3.68 6.64
C ILE A 8 -16.21 5.15 6.34
N PRO A 9 -15.60 5.94 7.25
CA PRO A 9 -14.93 7.18 6.84
C PRO A 9 -13.43 7.01 6.57
N GLU A 10 -12.76 5.98 7.10
CA GLU A 10 -11.30 5.81 6.99
C GLU A 10 -10.82 5.01 5.76
N LEU A 11 -11.72 4.34 5.02
CA LEU A 11 -11.30 3.47 3.91
C LEU A 11 -10.73 4.21 2.70
N LYS A 12 -11.14 5.47 2.45
CA LYS A 12 -10.82 6.16 1.19
C LYS A 12 -9.37 6.62 1.03
N ASN A 13 -8.57 6.59 2.10
CA ASN A 13 -7.16 6.94 2.08
C ASN A 13 -6.41 6.22 3.22
N PRO A 14 -6.22 4.90 3.14
CA PRO A 14 -5.47 4.18 4.16
C PRO A 14 -4.04 4.74 4.23
N THR A 15 -3.63 5.10 5.44
CA THR A 15 -2.23 5.38 5.72
C THR A 15 -1.40 4.13 5.40
N TYR A 16 -0.11 4.29 5.11
CA TYR A 16 0.81 3.15 4.92
C TYR A 16 0.71 2.12 6.05
N LYS A 17 0.49 2.57 7.29
CA LYS A 17 0.30 1.70 8.45
C LYS A 17 -0.90 0.77 8.32
N ARG A 18 -2.06 1.27 7.85
CA ARG A 18 -3.27 0.46 7.66
C ARG A 18 -3.05 -0.65 6.63
N ILE A 19 -2.35 -0.34 5.54
CA ILE A 19 -1.97 -1.34 4.53
C ILE A 19 -1.02 -2.38 5.12
N GLN A 20 -0.06 -1.97 5.96
CA GLN A 20 0.83 -2.90 6.66
C GLN A 20 0.08 -3.82 7.63
N GLU A 21 -0.84 -3.27 8.41
CA GLU A 21 -1.69 -4.00 9.35
C GLU A 21 -2.59 -5.01 8.61
N PHE A 22 -3.23 -4.61 7.51
CA PHE A 22 -4.04 -5.51 6.68
C PHE A 22 -3.24 -6.73 6.19
N VAL A 23 -2.03 -6.49 5.66
CA VAL A 23 -1.18 -7.57 5.15
C VAL A 23 -0.67 -8.47 6.27
N MET A 24 -0.37 -7.89 7.44
CA MET A 24 0.04 -8.65 8.62
C MET A 24 -1.10 -9.50 9.19
N ASP A 25 -2.30 -8.94 9.30
CA ASP A 25 -3.48 -9.64 9.82
C ASP A 25 -3.90 -10.80 8.90
N LYS A 26 -3.90 -10.56 7.58
CA LYS A 26 -4.37 -11.53 6.59
C LYS A 26 -3.36 -12.61 6.24
N TYR A 27 -2.08 -12.26 6.10
CA TYR A 27 -1.03 -13.17 5.62
C TYR A 27 0.06 -13.45 6.64
N GLY A 28 0.08 -12.75 7.78
CA GLY A 28 1.13 -12.91 8.80
C GLY A 28 2.50 -12.36 8.37
N VAL A 29 2.56 -11.47 7.37
CA VAL A 29 3.83 -10.98 6.82
C VAL A 29 3.99 -9.46 6.95
N HIS A 30 5.23 -9.03 7.18
CA HIS A 30 5.58 -7.61 7.20
C HIS A 30 5.97 -7.09 5.80
N VAL A 31 5.36 -5.97 5.40
CA VAL A 31 5.66 -5.24 4.16
C VAL A 31 6.26 -3.87 4.47
N HIS A 32 7.28 -3.47 3.71
CA HIS A 32 7.93 -2.17 3.85
C HIS A 32 7.12 -1.08 3.11
N SER A 33 7.11 0.14 3.64
CA SER A 33 6.42 1.28 3.00
C SER A 33 6.94 1.56 1.59
N ARG A 34 8.22 1.26 1.30
CA ARG A 34 8.78 1.33 -0.06
C ARG A 34 8.03 0.42 -1.04
N TYR A 35 7.68 -0.80 -0.63
CA TYR A 35 6.94 -1.72 -1.49
C TYR A 35 5.53 -1.21 -1.75
N ILE A 36 4.87 -0.67 -0.74
CA ILE A 36 3.55 -0.04 -0.92
C ILE A 36 3.64 1.12 -1.92
N ALA A 37 4.70 1.93 -1.83
CA ALA A 37 4.94 3.01 -2.78
C ALA A 37 5.27 2.48 -4.20
N GLU A 38 5.97 1.36 -4.34
CA GLU A 38 6.23 0.77 -5.65
C GLU A 38 4.94 0.25 -6.29
N VAL A 39 4.13 -0.50 -5.53
CA VAL A 39 2.87 -1.07 -6.03
C VAL A 39 1.87 0.01 -6.41
N LYS A 40 1.72 1.05 -5.58
CA LYS A 40 0.86 2.19 -5.91
C LYS A 40 1.33 2.91 -7.19
N ARG A 41 2.65 3.06 -7.41
CA ARG A 41 3.19 3.59 -8.68
C ARG A 41 2.86 2.70 -9.87
N LEU A 42 3.00 1.38 -9.71
CA LEU A 42 2.66 0.40 -10.76
C LEU A 42 1.17 0.40 -11.11
N CYS A 43 0.30 0.68 -10.13
CA CYS A 43 -1.14 0.82 -10.35
C CYS A 43 -1.59 2.19 -10.84
N GLY A 44 -0.67 3.15 -11.02
CA GLY A 44 -1.03 4.50 -11.45
C GLY A 44 -1.80 5.32 -10.40
N ILE A 45 -1.71 4.95 -9.12
CA ILE A 45 -2.31 5.70 -8.01
C ILE A 45 -1.45 6.95 -7.78
N GLU A 46 -2.07 8.14 -7.83
CA GLU A 46 -1.38 9.41 -7.63
C GLU A 46 -0.61 9.42 -6.29
N MET A 47 0.70 9.63 -6.37
CA MET A 47 1.51 9.99 -5.21
C MET A 47 1.80 11.47 -5.30
N GLY A 48 1.52 12.19 -4.22
CA GLY A 48 1.98 13.56 -4.05
C GLY A 48 3.47 13.68 -4.37
N GLU A 49 3.87 14.85 -4.86
CA GLU A 49 5.22 15.08 -5.36
C GLU A 49 6.29 14.63 -4.35
N ASN A 50 7.23 13.80 -4.81
CA ASN A 50 8.35 13.39 -3.98
C ASN A 50 9.36 14.55 -3.91
N TYR A 51 9.21 15.41 -2.89
CA TYR A 51 10.08 16.58 -2.67
C TYR A 51 11.55 16.22 -2.37
N ASN A 52 11.86 14.94 -2.14
CA ASN A 52 13.24 14.46 -2.02
C ASN A 52 13.84 14.16 -3.41
N LYS A 53 14.48 15.15 -4.05
CA LYS A 53 15.39 14.91 -5.18
C LYS A 53 16.57 14.04 -4.69
N SER A 54 16.53 12.75 -5.00
CA SER A 54 17.63 11.84 -4.66
C SER A 54 18.89 12.24 -5.44
N LYS A 55 20.00 12.47 -4.73
CA LYS A 55 21.35 12.74 -5.29
C LYS A 55 22.08 11.49 -5.79
N LYS A 56 21.46 10.31 -5.78
CA LYS A 56 22.06 9.04 -6.21
C LYS A 56 21.40 8.57 -7.49
N ASP A 57 22.20 8.43 -8.55
CA ASP A 57 21.78 8.10 -9.91
C ASP A 57 21.06 6.73 -9.96
N ASN A 58 21.59 5.71 -9.28
CA ASN A 58 21.00 4.37 -9.24
C ASN A 58 21.26 3.71 -7.88
N PRO A 59 20.41 3.88 -6.85
CA PRO A 59 20.41 2.93 -5.75
C PRO A 59 20.00 1.56 -6.31
N ASP A 60 20.67 0.49 -5.87
CA ASP A 60 20.23 -0.89 -6.14
C ASP A 60 18.88 -1.11 -5.44
N ILE A 61 17.79 -0.77 -6.13
CA ILE A 61 16.44 -0.87 -5.60
C ILE A 61 16.07 -2.34 -5.68
N LYS A 62 16.18 -3.04 -4.55
CA LYS A 62 15.54 -4.35 -4.39
C LYS A 62 14.04 -4.20 -4.61
N HIS A 63 13.58 -4.66 -5.76
CA HIS A 63 12.17 -4.67 -6.12
C HIS A 63 11.34 -5.48 -5.14
N CYS A 64 10.07 -5.09 -4.99
CA CYS A 64 9.14 -5.87 -4.20
C CYS A 64 9.03 -7.29 -4.77
N PRO A 65 9.22 -8.35 -3.97
CA PRO A 65 8.92 -9.71 -4.43
C PRO A 65 7.44 -9.83 -4.79
N GLN A 66 7.15 -10.70 -5.75
CA GLN A 66 5.81 -10.80 -6.34
C GLN A 66 4.73 -11.14 -5.32
N ASP A 67 5.01 -12.05 -4.38
CA ASP A 67 4.06 -12.42 -3.31
C ASP A 67 3.60 -11.19 -2.50
N LYS A 68 4.57 -10.35 -2.08
CA LYS A 68 4.27 -9.12 -1.33
C LYS A 68 3.54 -8.09 -2.18
N MET A 69 3.81 -8.05 -3.48
CA MET A 69 3.08 -7.18 -4.40
C MET A 69 1.61 -7.55 -4.47
N GLU A 70 1.29 -8.85 -4.52
CA GLU A 70 -0.10 -9.32 -4.52
C GLU A 70 -0.82 -8.97 -3.22
N TYR A 71 -0.18 -9.17 -2.06
CA TYR A 71 -0.76 -8.80 -0.77
C TYR A 71 -1.07 -7.31 -0.67
N ILE A 72 -0.16 -6.47 -1.16
CA ILE A 72 -0.35 -5.01 -1.18
C ILE A 72 -1.45 -4.63 -2.16
N LYS A 73 -1.51 -5.22 -3.37
CA LYS A 73 -2.60 -4.96 -4.33
C LYS A 73 -3.96 -5.32 -3.75
N GLU A 74 -4.05 -6.44 -3.03
CA GLU A 74 -5.28 -6.84 -2.37
C GLU A 74 -5.68 -5.87 -1.26
N ALA A 75 -4.72 -5.40 -0.46
CA ALA A 75 -4.98 -4.33 0.51
C ALA A 75 -5.47 -3.05 -0.18
N LEU A 76 -4.85 -2.63 -1.28
CA LEU A 76 -5.27 -1.44 -2.04
C LEU A 76 -6.69 -1.57 -2.58
N LYS A 77 -7.09 -2.75 -3.08
CA LYS A 77 -8.47 -3.05 -3.51
C LYS A 77 -9.46 -3.00 -2.35
N TYR A 78 -9.07 -3.57 -1.19
CA TYR A 78 -9.91 -3.54 0.01
C TYR A 78 -10.24 -2.10 0.44
N TYR A 79 -9.28 -1.20 0.30
CA TYR A 79 -9.44 0.22 0.59
C TYR A 79 -9.98 1.05 -0.58
N GLU A 80 -10.49 0.40 -1.64
CA GLU A 80 -11.03 1.07 -2.83
C GLU A 80 -10.06 2.10 -3.46
N LEU A 81 -8.75 1.91 -3.27
CA LEU A 81 -7.70 2.71 -3.91
C LEU A 81 -7.36 2.22 -5.32
N LEU A 82 -7.75 0.98 -5.64
CA LEU A 82 -7.55 0.29 -6.90
C LEU A 82 -8.85 -0.43 -7.29
#